data_AF-A0A2V6ASR1-F1
#
_entry.id   AF-A0A2V6ASR1-F1
#
_cell.length_a   1.000
_cell.length_b   1.000
_cell.length_c   1.000
_cell.angle_alpha   90.00
_cell.angle_beta   90.00
_cell.angle_gamma   90.00
#
_symmetry.space_group_name_H-M   'P 1'
#
loop_
_entity.id
_entity.type
_entity.pdbx_description
1 polymer ?
#
loop_
_entity_poly.entity_id
_entity_poly.type
_entity_poly.pdbx_seq_one_letter_code
_entity_poly.pdbx_strand_id
1 'polypeptide(L)'
;MAFRSLQHFLEQLEHAGELQRIHEPVDTDLVIAEWANREMKSPSGGKALLFEKPLVNGKTSTFPVAINTMGSRKRIAMALGVNDVADLAQEIQLILKAKPPMDLREGFALLKQGIHLLHARPKHVKEAACQEV
;
A
#
# COMPACT_ATOMS: atom_id res chain seq x y z
N MET A 1 8.54 2.23 -7.53
CA MET A 1 7.42 2.08 -6.58
C MET A 1 6.14 2.45 -7.31
N ALA A 2 5.02 1.76 -7.03
CA ALA A 2 3.74 2.02 -7.70
C ALA A 2 3.20 3.43 -7.43
N PHE A 3 3.50 4.01 -6.26
CA PHE A 3 3.12 5.38 -5.90
C PHE A 3 4.30 6.13 -5.27
N ARG A 4 4.29 7.45 -5.43
CA ARG A 4 5.30 8.37 -4.88
C ARG A 4 5.12 8.70 -3.39
N SER A 5 3.90 8.52 -2.87
CA SER A 5 3.55 8.80 -1.48
C SER A 5 2.24 8.10 -1.10
N LEU A 6 1.91 8.08 0.19
CA LEU A 6 0.61 7.60 0.68
C LEU A 6 -0.54 8.45 0.14
N GLN A 7 -0.37 9.78 0.09
CA GLN A 7 -1.38 10.69 -0.47
C GLN A 7 -1.69 10.35 -1.92
N HIS A 8 -0.65 10.13 -2.74
CA HIS A 8 -0.82 9.69 -4.12
C HIS A 8 -1.53 8.33 -4.21
N PHE A 9 -1.26 7.40 -3.30
CA PHE A 9 -1.99 6.13 -3.28
C PHE A 9 -3.48 6.32 -2.95
N LEU A 10 -3.81 7.16 -1.97
CA LEU A 10 -5.20 7.46 -1.61
C LEU A 10 -5.97 8.14 -2.77
N GLU A 11 -5.34 9.09 -3.46
CA GLU A 11 -5.89 9.69 -4.68
C GLU A 11 -6.23 8.61 -5.72
N GLN A 12 -5.33 7.66 -5.95
CA GLN A 12 -5.53 6.61 -6.93
C GLN A 12 -6.61 5.61 -6.50
N LEU A 13 -6.76 5.34 -5.20
CA LEU A 13 -7.91 4.60 -4.68
C LEU A 13 -9.22 5.35 -4.93
N GLU A 14 -9.26 6.66 -4.71
CA GLU A 14 -10.44 7.48 -4.97
C GLU A 14 -10.83 7.49 -6.46
N HIS A 15 -9.87 7.69 -7.36
CA HIS A 15 -10.09 7.63 -8.81
C HIS A 15 -10.58 6.25 -9.27
N ALA A 16 -10.10 5.17 -8.64
CA ALA A 16 -10.54 3.81 -8.91
C ALA A 16 -11.88 3.44 -8.24
N GLY A 17 -12.50 4.38 -7.52
CA GLY A 17 -13.73 4.17 -6.75
C GLY A 17 -13.54 3.24 -5.55
N GLU A 18 -12.31 3.03 -5.08
CA GLU A 18 -11.93 2.12 -3.99
C GLU A 18 -11.81 2.82 -2.62
N LEU A 19 -11.91 4.14 -2.57
CA LEU A 19 -11.89 4.95 -1.35
C LEU A 19 -13.23 5.66 -1.14
N GLN A 20 -13.71 5.69 0.09
CA GLN A 20 -14.82 6.52 0.53
C GLN A 20 -14.34 7.56 1.55
N ARG A 21 -14.70 8.82 1.31
CA ARG A 21 -14.45 9.93 2.25
C ARG A 21 -15.60 10.06 3.24
N ILE A 22 -15.24 10.28 4.50
CA ILE A 22 -16.16 10.50 5.61
C ILE A 22 -15.93 11.91 6.14
N HIS A 23 -16.93 12.78 5.98
CA HIS A 23 -16.83 14.22 6.26
C HIS A 23 -17.37 14.60 7.64
N GLU A 24 -18.20 13.74 8.23
CA GLU A 24 -18.71 13.90 9.59
C GLU A 24 -17.59 13.69 10.64
N PRO A 25 -17.68 14.35 11.80
CA PRO A 25 -16.82 14.05 12.93
C PRO A 25 -17.08 12.63 13.46
N VAL A 26 -16.03 11.82 13.60
CA VAL A 26 -16.14 10.42 14.05
C VAL A 26 -15.15 10.13 15.17
N ASP A 27 -15.62 9.50 16.24
CA ASP A 27 -14.78 9.14 17.37
C ASP A 27 -13.71 8.11 17.00
N THR A 28 -12.48 8.36 17.44
CA THR A 28 -11.37 7.42 17.29
C THR A 28 -11.49 6.25 18.28
N ASP A 29 -12.20 6.44 19.39
CA ASP A 29 -12.46 5.38 20.36
C ASP A 29 -13.50 4.40 19.81
N LEU A 30 -13.00 3.30 19.25
CA LEU A 30 -13.72 2.15 18.70
C LEU A 30 -14.61 2.42 17.48
N VAL A 31 -15.14 3.62 17.25
CA VAL A 31 -16.09 3.88 16.14
C VAL A 31 -15.44 3.72 14.78
N ILE A 32 -14.29 4.39 14.53
CA ILE A 32 -13.53 4.22 13.27
C ILE A 32 -13.15 2.76 13.03
N ALA A 33 -12.72 2.06 14.08
CA ALA A 33 -12.33 0.65 13.99
C ALA A 33 -13.53 -0.26 13.65
N GLU A 34 -14.70 0.02 14.21
CA GLU A 34 -15.94 -0.69 13.95
C GLU A 34 -16.36 -0.55 12.48
N TRP A 35 -16.31 0.67 11.95
CA TRP A 35 -16.63 0.96 10.54
C TRP A 35 -15.64 0.26 9.60
N ALA A 36 -14.35 0.36 9.87
CA ALA A 36 -13.33 -0.35 9.12
C ALA A 36 -13.51 -1.88 9.17
N ASN A 37 -13.93 -2.42 10.32
CA ASN A 37 -14.22 -3.84 10.50
C ASN A 37 -15.42 -4.30 9.66
N ARG A 38 -16.45 -3.47 9.46
CA ARG A 38 -17.56 -3.77 8.53
C ARG A 38 -17.08 -3.79 7.08
N GLU A 39 -16.28 -2.80 6.67
CA GLU A 39 -15.75 -2.73 5.31
C GLU A 39 -14.86 -3.95 4.99
N MET A 40 -13.88 -4.28 5.84
CA MET A 40 -12.98 -5.40 5.57
C MET A 40 -13.69 -6.77 5.50
N LYS A 41 -14.84 -6.91 6.17
CA LYS A 41 -15.68 -8.13 6.15
C LYS A 41 -16.74 -8.12 5.05
N SER A 42 -16.92 -7.00 4.37
CA SER A 42 -17.84 -6.90 3.25
C SER A 42 -17.32 -7.70 2.05
N PRO A 43 -18.20 -8.10 1.11
CA PRO A 43 -17.78 -8.78 -0.11
C PRO A 43 -16.63 -8.05 -0.81
N SER A 44 -15.59 -8.79 -1.19
CA SER A 44 -14.36 -8.27 -1.79
C SER A 44 -13.60 -7.24 -0.93
N GLY A 45 -13.83 -7.19 0.39
CA GLY A 45 -13.09 -6.33 1.33
C GLY A 45 -13.57 -4.87 1.42
N GLY A 46 -14.77 -4.57 0.90
CA GLY A 46 -15.40 -3.25 1.02
C GLY A 46 -14.57 -2.11 0.40
N LYS A 47 -14.72 -0.89 0.90
CA LYS A 47 -13.97 0.31 0.54
C LYS A 47 -12.87 0.62 1.56
N ALA A 48 -11.81 1.27 1.10
CA ALA A 48 -10.95 2.03 2.00
C ALA A 48 -11.72 3.24 2.54
N LEU A 49 -11.41 3.66 3.76
CA LEU A 49 -12.08 4.79 4.41
C LEU A 49 -11.07 5.90 4.70
N LEU A 50 -11.44 7.14 4.40
CA LEU A 50 -10.71 8.35 4.80
C LEU A 50 -11.61 9.23 5.67
N PHE A 51 -11.35 9.24 6.96
CA PHE A 51 -12.01 10.10 7.93
C PHE A 51 -11.29 11.45 7.99
N GLU A 52 -11.97 12.51 7.58
CA GLU A 52 -11.38 13.85 7.50
C GLU A 52 -11.40 14.58 8.85
N LYS A 53 -12.30 14.20 9.76
CA LYS A 53 -12.49 14.84 11.07
C LYS A 53 -12.53 13.82 12.22
N PRO A 54 -11.46 13.05 12.44
CA PRO A 54 -11.42 12.13 13.57
C PRO A 54 -11.41 12.89 14.90
N LEU A 55 -12.19 12.45 15.88
CA LEU A 55 -12.28 13.02 17.21
C LEU A 55 -11.38 12.22 18.18
N VAL A 56 -10.49 12.90 18.87
CA VAL A 56 -9.64 12.34 19.94
C VAL A 56 -10.06 13.02 21.24
N ASN A 57 -10.61 12.26 22.19
CA ASN A 57 -11.15 12.79 23.45
C ASN A 57 -12.15 13.96 23.22
N GLY A 58 -13.04 13.81 22.23
CA GLY A 58 -14.05 14.82 21.87
C GLY A 58 -13.52 16.05 21.12
N LYS A 59 -12.23 16.11 20.77
CA LYS A 59 -11.64 17.21 19.99
C LYS A 59 -11.25 16.74 18.59
N THR A 60 -11.56 17.53 17.57
CA THR A 60 -11.13 17.26 16.20
C THR A 60 -9.60 17.24 16.10
N SER A 61 -9.06 16.13 15.61
CA SER A 61 -7.64 15.99 15.29
C SER A 61 -7.29 16.81 14.04
N THR A 62 -6.10 17.38 14.01
CA THR A 62 -5.54 18.04 12.82
C THR A 62 -5.14 17.04 11.73
N PHE A 63 -4.95 15.77 12.10
CA PHE A 63 -4.58 14.70 11.18
C PHE A 63 -5.81 13.84 10.85
N PRO A 64 -6.10 13.62 9.55
CA PRO A 64 -7.14 12.68 9.12
C PRO A 64 -6.69 11.23 9.33
N VAL A 65 -7.64 10.28 9.28
CA VAL A 65 -7.37 8.85 9.42
C VAL A 65 -7.76 8.10 8.15
N ALA A 66 -6.78 7.51 7.48
CA ALA A 66 -6.99 6.56 6.39
C ALA A 66 -6.88 5.12 6.91
N ILE A 67 -7.89 4.28 6.67
CA ILE A 67 -7.95 2.89 7.15
C ILE A 67 -8.57 1.97 6.10
N ASN A 68 -8.36 0.66 6.23
CA ASN A 68 -8.81 -0.36 5.27
C ASN A 68 -8.25 -0.16 3.83
N THR A 69 -7.17 0.61 3.69
CA THR A 69 -6.52 0.99 2.42
C THR A 69 -5.98 -0.21 1.66
N MET A 70 -5.71 -1.33 2.34
CA MET A 70 -5.24 -2.59 1.78
C MET A 70 -6.19 -3.75 2.12
N GLY A 71 -7.45 -3.45 2.43
CA GLY A 71 -8.45 -4.44 2.87
C GLY A 71 -8.97 -5.41 1.80
N SER A 72 -8.52 -5.29 0.55
CA SER A 72 -8.95 -6.15 -0.56
C SER A 72 -7.78 -6.59 -1.43
N ARG A 73 -7.94 -7.74 -2.11
CA ARG A 73 -6.95 -8.22 -3.09
C ARG A 73 -6.67 -7.17 -4.18
N LYS A 74 -7.71 -6.48 -4.65
CA LYS A 74 -7.59 -5.41 -5.66
C LYS A 74 -6.75 -4.26 -5.13
N ARG A 75 -7.03 -3.74 -3.92
CA ARG A 75 -6.24 -2.64 -3.35
C ARG A 75 -4.80 -3.04 -3.02
N ILE A 76 -4.56 -4.30 -2.63
CA ILE A 76 -3.21 -4.84 -2.46
C ILE A 76 -2.49 -4.90 -3.82
N ALA A 77 -3.14 -5.39 -4.87
CA ALA A 77 -2.57 -5.43 -6.22
C ALA A 77 -2.22 -4.02 -6.71
N MET A 78 -3.11 -3.03 -6.49
CA MET A 78 -2.84 -1.62 -6.76
C MET A 78 -1.61 -1.14 -5.97
N ALA A 79 -1.55 -1.36 -4.66
CA ALA A 79 -0.43 -0.96 -3.80
C ALA A 79 0.93 -1.50 -4.29
N LEU A 80 0.92 -2.72 -4.83
CA LEU A 80 2.09 -3.40 -5.38
C LEU A 80 2.38 -3.04 -6.85
N GLY A 81 1.46 -2.38 -7.54
CA GLY A 81 1.58 -2.04 -8.96
C GLY A 81 1.48 -3.25 -9.89
N VAL A 82 0.70 -4.27 -9.48
CA VAL A 82 0.49 -5.52 -10.24
C VAL A 82 -0.98 -5.70 -10.58
N ASN A 83 -1.28 -6.56 -11.56
CA ASN A 83 -2.67 -6.87 -11.94
C ASN A 83 -3.31 -7.84 -10.95
N ASP A 84 -2.61 -8.91 -10.58
CA ASP A 84 -3.00 -9.83 -9.50
C ASP A 84 -1.83 -10.05 -8.53
N VAL A 85 -2.17 -10.17 -7.25
CA VAL A 85 -1.22 -10.53 -6.18
C VAL A 85 -0.60 -11.91 -6.45
N ALA A 86 -1.30 -12.81 -7.14
CA ALA A 86 -0.82 -14.14 -7.51
C ALA A 86 0.42 -14.08 -8.43
N ASP A 87 0.51 -13.08 -9.31
CA ASP A 87 1.63 -12.92 -10.24
C ASP A 87 2.94 -12.69 -9.45
N LEU A 88 2.88 -11.82 -8.43
CA LEU A 88 4.02 -11.55 -7.56
C LEU A 88 4.41 -12.77 -6.73
N ALA A 89 3.44 -13.57 -6.28
CA ALA A 89 3.73 -14.79 -5.52
C ALA A 89 4.54 -15.81 -6.34
N GLN A 90 4.29 -15.90 -7.65
CA GLN A 90 5.08 -16.76 -8.55
C GLN A 90 6.50 -16.23 -8.72
N GLU A 91 6.66 -14.92 -8.90
CA GLU A 91 7.97 -14.27 -9.02
C GLU A 91 8.83 -14.48 -7.76
N ILE A 92 8.25 -14.28 -6.58
CA ILE A 92 8.94 -14.50 -5.29
C ILE A 92 9.36 -15.98 -5.15
N GLN A 93 8.50 -16.93 -5.54
CA GLN A 93 8.86 -18.35 -5.50
C GLN A 93 10.04 -18.69 -6.41
N LEU A 94 10.15 -18.06 -7.58
CA LEU A 94 11.28 -18.26 -8.49
C LEU A 94 12.58 -17.75 -7.87
N ILE A 95 12.55 -16.58 -7.22
CA ILE A 95 13.72 -16.02 -6.52
C ILE A 95 14.16 -16.94 -5.36
N LEU A 96 13.21 -17.41 -4.55
CA LEU A 96 13.53 -18.27 -3.39
C LEU A 96 14.05 -19.66 -3.79
N LYS A 97 13.64 -20.17 -4.96
CA LYS A 97 14.08 -21.47 -5.49
C LYS A 97 15.34 -21.36 -6.37
N ALA A 98 15.83 -20.15 -6.64
CA ALA A 98 17.04 -19.95 -7.42
C ALA A 98 18.23 -20.57 -6.67
N LYS A 99 18.79 -21.65 -7.22
CA LYS A 99 20.04 -22.22 -6.74
C LYS A 99 21.19 -21.26 -7.06
N PRO A 100 22.24 -21.18 -6.22
CA PRO A 100 23.44 -20.43 -6.59
C PRO A 100 24.00 -20.99 -7.91
N PRO A 101 24.40 -20.12 -8.85
CA PRO A 101 24.85 -20.55 -10.17
C PRO A 101 26.07 -21.45 -10.05
N MET A 102 26.10 -22.53 -10.83
CA MET A 102 27.24 -23.45 -10.83
C MET A 102 28.33 -22.98 -11.79
N ASP A 103 27.97 -22.20 -12.82
CA ASP A 103 28.89 -21.75 -13.88
C ASP A 103 28.82 -20.23 -14.18
N LEU A 104 29.90 -19.68 -14.74
CA LEU A 104 30.04 -18.25 -15.09
C LEU A 104 28.99 -17.75 -16.11
N ARG A 105 28.47 -18.62 -16.99
CA ARG A 105 27.38 -18.29 -17.92
C ARG A 105 26.05 -18.12 -17.20
N GLU A 106 25.75 -18.97 -16.22
CA GLU A 106 24.57 -18.85 -15.38
C GLU A 106 24.65 -17.58 -14.52
N GLY A 107 25.85 -17.25 -14.03
CA GLY A 107 26.13 -15.99 -13.34
C GLY A 107 25.80 -14.75 -14.19
N PHE A 108 26.14 -14.75 -15.48
CA PHE A 108 25.82 -13.63 -16.38
C PHE A 108 24.32 -13.51 -16.69
N ALA A 109 23.60 -14.64 -16.81
CA ALA A 109 22.15 -14.66 -16.98
C ALA A 109 21.41 -14.13 -15.75
N LEU A 110 21.84 -14.54 -14.54
CA LEU A 110 21.35 -14.01 -13.27
C LEU A 110 21.66 -12.52 -13.09
N LEU A 111 22.83 -12.06 -13.53
CA LEU A 111 23.19 -10.64 -13.49
C LEU A 111 22.23 -9.80 -14.35
N LYS A 112 21.88 -10.29 -15.55
CA LYS A 112 20.93 -9.64 -16.45
C LYS A 112 19.50 -9.61 -15.87
N GLN A 113 19.09 -10.66 -15.16
CA GLN A 113 17.83 -10.68 -14.39
C GLN A 113 17.88 -9.76 -13.16
N GLY A 114 19.04 -9.66 -12.50
CA GLY A 114 19.30 -8.80 -11.34
C GLY A 114 19.33 -7.31 -11.64
N ILE A 115 19.37 -6.90 -12.92
CA ILE A 115 19.21 -5.48 -13.31
C ILE A 115 17.85 -4.93 -12.85
N HIS A 116 16.81 -5.76 -12.74
CA HIS A 116 15.53 -5.34 -12.18
C HIS A 116 15.62 -5.02 -10.68
N LEU A 117 16.51 -5.68 -9.93
CA LEU A 117 16.76 -5.41 -8.50
C LEU A 117 17.55 -4.11 -8.26
N LEU A 118 18.23 -3.56 -9.28
CA LEU A 118 18.90 -2.25 -9.16
C LEU A 118 17.92 -1.11 -8.86
N HIS A 119 16.67 -1.24 -9.31
CA HIS A 119 15.59 -0.28 -9.01
C HIS A 119 15.04 -0.38 -7.59
N ALA A 120 15.43 -1.40 -6.82
CA ALA A 120 15.01 -1.59 -5.43
C ALA A 120 15.83 -0.75 -4.43
N ARG A 121 16.96 -0.16 -4.85
CA ARG A 121 17.81 0.65 -3.96
C ARG A 121 17.09 1.95 -3.59
N PRO A 122 16.85 2.23 -2.30
CA PRO A 122 16.28 3.50 -1.87
C PRO A 122 17.17 4.67 -2.27
N LYS A 123 16.55 5.76 -2.72
CA LYS A 123 17.25 7.02 -2.97
C LYS A 123 17.26 7.83 -1.68
N HIS A 124 18.46 8.16 -1.20
CA HIS A 124 18.62 9.08 -0.08
C HIS A 124 18.38 10.53 -0.53
N VAL A 125 17.63 11.28 0.27
CA VAL A 125 17.34 12.70 0.08
C VAL A 125 17.61 13.45 1.38
N LYS A 126 18.01 14.73 1.26
CA LYS A 126 18.27 15.60 2.42
C LYS A 126 16.98 16.20 2.97
N GLU A 127 16.06 16.53 2.08
CA GLU A 127 14.78 17.18 2.37
C GLU A 127 13.63 16.29 1.88
N ALA A 128 12.60 16.13 2.69
CA ALA A 128 11.41 15.35 2.37
C ALA A 128 10.18 15.86 3.15
N ALA A 129 8.99 15.72 2.57
CA ALA A 129 7.73 16.16 3.18
C ALA A 129 7.46 15.56 4.58
N CYS A 130 8.02 14.39 4.90
CA CYS A 130 7.91 13.80 6.24
C CYS A 130 8.72 14.52 7.34
N GLN A 131 9.50 15.55 6.98
CA GLN A 131 10.27 16.39 7.90
C GLN A 131 9.58 17.74 8.20
N GLU A 132 8.46 18.03 7.54
CA GLU A 132 7.63 19.21 7.79
C GLU A 132 6.74 18.90 9.02
N VAL A 133 7.25 19.15 10.23
CA VAL A 133 6.49 18.99 11.50
C VAL A 133 6.18 20.35 12.09
#